data_AF-A0A925K7V9-F1
#
_entry.id   AF-A0A925K7V9-F1
#
_cell.length_a   1.000
_cell.length_b   1.000
_cell.length_c   1.000
_cell.angle_alpha   90.00
_cell.angle_beta   90.00
_cell.angle_gamma   90.00
#
_symmetry.space_group_name_H-M   'P 1'
#
loop_
_entity.id
_entity.type
_entity.pdbx_description
1 polymer ?
#
loop_
_entity_poly.entity_id
_entity_poly.type
_entity_poly.pdbx_seq_one_letter_code
_entity_poly.pdbx_strand_id
1 'polypeptide(L)' 'MHNFTTEDLLQYLYKETSTEKTAAIGVALLSDWSLREKLEVLKGGYSELDSVKLLSPRKQTLDNILSYAEKSVEEFSEKA' A
#
# COMPACT_ATOMS: atom_id res chain seq x y z
N MET A 1 -23.62 12.81 7.36
CA MET A 1 -23.54 11.87 6.23
C MET A 1 -22.38 12.28 5.34
N HIS A 2 -21.16 11.83 5.68
CA HIS A 2 -20.02 11.98 4.77
C HIS A 2 -20.14 10.85 3.76
N ASN A 3 -20.60 11.17 2.55
CA ASN A 3 -20.57 10.22 1.45
C ASN A 3 -19.14 10.22 0.90
N PHE A 4 -18.31 9.30 1.39
CA PHE A 4 -17.00 9.06 0.78
C PHE A 4 -17.21 8.44 -0.59
N THR A 5 -16.55 8.98 -1.61
CA THR A 5 -16.66 8.41 -2.96
C THR A 5 -15.79 7.17 -3.09
N THR A 6 -16.04 6.40 -4.15
CA THR A 6 -15.20 5.25 -4.49
C THR A 6 -13.75 5.67 -4.76
N GLU A 7 -13.52 6.86 -5.32
CA GLU A 7 -12.17 7.41 -5.52
C GLU A 7 -11.44 7.70 -4.19
N ASP A 8 -12.15 8.18 -3.16
CA ASP A 8 -11.53 8.38 -1.83
C ASP A 8 -11.15 7.04 -1.18
N LEU A 9 -11.95 5.99 -1.37
CA LEU A 9 -11.61 4.63 -0.93
C LEU A 9 -10.42 4.04 -1.70
N LEU A 10 -10.32 4.33 -2.99
CA LEU A 10 -9.19 3.91 -3.81
C LEU A 10 -7.89 4.59 -3.35
N GLN A 11 -7.91 5.92 -3.17
CA GLN A 11 -6.75 6.64 -2.63
C GLN A 11 -6.39 6.17 -1.21
N TYR A 12 -7.39 5.80 -0.40
CA TYR A 12 -7.15 5.19 0.92
C TYR A 12 -6.43 3.84 0.80
N LEU A 13 -6.83 3.00 -0.16
CA LEU A 13 -6.20 1.70 -0.41
C LEU A 13 -4.74 1.85 -0.83
N TYR A 14 -4.43 2.80 -1.71
CA TYR A 14 -3.07 3.10 -2.17
C TYR A 14 -2.24 3.98 -1.23
N LYS A 15 -2.79 4.36 -0.06
CA LYS A 15 -2.17 5.28 0.90
C LYS A 15 -1.81 6.65 0.32
N GLU A 16 -2.58 7.11 -0.66
CA GLU A 16 -2.45 8.41 -1.32
C GLU A 16 -3.35 9.48 -0.66
N THR A 17 -3.97 9.16 0.48
CA THR A 17 -4.81 10.10 1.23
C THR A 17 -4.01 10.89 2.26
N SER A 18 -4.42 12.14 2.50
CA SER A 18 -3.96 12.92 3.65
C SER A 18 -4.36 12.23 4.95
N THR A 19 -3.53 12.34 5.99
CA THR A 19 -3.75 11.72 7.32
C THR A 19 -5.14 12.02 7.91
N GLU A 20 -5.64 13.24 7.70
CA GLU A 20 -6.97 13.68 8.11
C GLU A 20 -8.09 12.88 7.42
N LYS A 21 -7.96 12.66 6.09
CA LYS A 21 -8.92 11.86 5.31
C LYS A 21 -8.84 10.39 5.66
N THR A 22 -7.64 9.85 5.87
CA THR A 22 -7.45 8.46 6.33
C THR A 22 -8.19 8.20 7.64
N ALA A 23 -8.07 9.12 8.60
CA ALA A 23 -8.79 9.03 9.87
C ALA A 23 -10.31 9.13 9.70
N ALA A 24 -10.79 10.07 8.88
CA ALA A 24 -12.22 10.24 8.62
C ALA A 24 -12.84 9.01 7.92
N ILE A 25 -12.15 8.44 6.94
CA ILE A 25 -12.55 7.19 6.26
C ILE A 25 -12.54 6.03 7.25
N GLY A 26 -11.52 5.93 8.11
CA GLY A 26 -11.43 4.91 9.15
C GLY A 26 -12.63 4.94 10.11
N VAL A 27 -13.04 6.12 10.56
CA VAL A 27 -14.23 6.29 11.40
C VAL A 27 -15.51 5.92 10.63
N ALA A 28 -15.61 6.32 9.37
CA ALA A 28 -16.77 6.03 8.53
C ALA A 28 -16.95 4.53 8.27
N LEU A 29 -15.86 3.79 8.05
CA LEU A 29 -15.85 2.34 7.87
C LEU A 29 -16.35 1.58 9.10
N LEU A 30 -16.26 2.15 10.30
CA LEU A 30 -16.82 1.55 11.52
C LEU A 30 -18.34 1.69 11.59
N SER A 31 -18.87 2.78 11.04
CA SER A 31 -20.31 3.09 11.07
C SER A 31 -21.09 2.61 9.85
N ASP A 32 -20.43 2.54 8.68
CA ASP A 32 -21.08 2.28 7.39
C ASP A 32 -20.65 0.92 6.83
N TRP A 33 -21.57 -0.06 6.93
CA TRP A 33 -21.37 -1.40 6.42
C TRP A 33 -21.26 -1.45 4.88
N SER A 34 -21.99 -0.59 4.16
CA SER A 34 -21.94 -0.55 2.69
C SER A 34 -20.59 -0.04 2.20
N LEU A 35 -20.03 0.96 2.90
CA LEU A 35 -18.70 1.48 2.59
C LEU A 35 -17.62 0.41 2.81
N ARG A 36 -17.76 -0.40 3.87
CA ARG A 36 -16.85 -1.51 4.16
C ARG A 36 -16.92 -2.58 3.07
N GLU A 37 -18.11 -2.99 2.64
CA GLU A 37 -18.27 -3.99 1.59
C GLU A 37 -17.60 -3.54 0.28
N LYS A 38 -17.80 -2.27 -0.11
CA LYS A 38 -17.14 -1.68 -1.29
C LYS A 38 -15.61 -1.71 -1.17
N LEU A 39 -15.08 -1.38 0.02
CA LEU A 39 -13.63 -1.42 0.26
C LEU A 39 -13.09 -2.85 0.17
N GLU A 40 -13.81 -3.85 0.70
CA GLU A 40 -13.40 -5.25 0.63
C GLU A 40 -13.39 -5.77 -0.82
N VAL A 41 -14.34 -5.37 -1.66
CA VAL A 41 -14.32 -5.68 -3.10
C VAL A 41 -13.08 -5.08 -3.78
N LEU A 42 -12.76 -3.81 -3.48
CA LEU A 42 -11.56 -3.14 -4.02
C LEU A 42 -10.27 -3.83 -3.56
N LYS A 43 -10.19 -4.24 -2.29
CA LYS A 43 -9.06 -5.02 -1.76
C LYS A 43 -8.93 -6.38 -2.43
N GLY A 44 -10.04 -7.05 -2.71
CA GLY A 44 -10.07 -8.31 -3.45
C GLY A 44 -9.40 -8.17 -4.81
N GLY A 45 -9.83 -7.18 -5.60
CA GLY A 45 -9.21 -6.88 -6.90
C GLY A 45 -7.73 -6.51 -6.79
N TYR A 46 -7.34 -5.73 -5.78
CA TYR A 46 -5.93 -5.41 -5.52
C TYR A 46 -5.10 -6.68 -5.24
N SER A 47 -5.61 -7.58 -4.40
CA SER A 47 -4.93 -8.83 -4.07
C SER A 47 -4.83 -9.77 -5.28
N GLU A 48 -5.85 -9.80 -6.14
CA GLU A 48 -5.80 -10.56 -7.38
C GLU A 48 -4.72 -10.03 -8.32
N LEU A 49 -4.61 -8.70 -8.47
CA LEU A 49 -3.56 -8.06 -9.25
C LEU A 49 -2.15 -8.35 -8.71
N ASP A 50 -1.98 -8.36 -7.39
CA ASP A 50 -0.70 -8.70 -6.74
C ASP A 50 -0.34 -10.19 -6.93
N SER A 51 -1.34 -11.06 -6.98
CA SER A 51 -1.14 -12.50 -7.23
C SER A 51 -0.74 -12.85 -8.67
N VAL A 52 -0.87 -11.89 -9.60
CA VAL A 52 -0.48 -12.09 -10.99
C VAL A 52 1.03 -12.30 -11.05
N LYS A 53 1.44 -13.47 -11.55
CA LYS A 53 2.85 -13.79 -11.76
C LYS A 53 3.44 -12.88 -12.84
N LEU A 54 4.14 -11.84 -12.42
CA LEU A 54 4.95 -11.00 -13.29
C LEU A 54 6.24 -11.72 -13.69
N LEU A 55 6.88 -11.21 -14.74
CA LEU A 55 8.20 -11.69 -15.16
C LEU A 55 9.21 -11.47 -14.04
N SER A 56 10.05 -12.47 -13.80
CA SER A 56 11.13 -12.37 -12.82
C SER A 56 12.09 -11.23 -13.21
N PRO A 57 12.53 -10.39 -12.25
CA PRO A 57 13.54 -9.38 -12.51
C PRO A 57 14.84 -10.03 -13.00
N ARG A 58 15.64 -9.27 -13.75
CA ARG A 58 16.98 -9.73 -14.17
C ARG A 58 17.85 -9.91 -12.92
N LYS A 59 18.71 -10.93 -12.92
CA LYS A 59 19.65 -11.21 -11.81
C LYS A 59 20.47 -9.98 -11.40
N GLN A 60 20.94 -9.21 -12.38
CA GLN A 60 21.68 -7.96 -12.15
C GLN A 60 20.90 -6.95 -11.28
N THR A 61 19.57 -6.89 -11.40
CA THR A 61 18.76 -6.00 -10.55
C THR A 61 18.79 -6.45 -9.10
N LEU A 62 18.76 -7.77 -8.85
CA LEU A 62 18.87 -8.32 -7.50
C LEU A 62 20.26 -8.05 -6.91
N ASP A 63 21.31 -8.28 -7.70
CA ASP A 63 22.70 -8.04 -7.28
C ASP A 63 22.92 -6.56 -6.89
N ASN A 64 22.35 -5.64 -7.66
CA ASN A 64 22.43 -4.20 -7.38
C ASN A 64 21.69 -3.82 -6.08
N ILE A 65 20.50 -4.39 -5.83
CA ILE A 65 19.73 -4.14 -4.61
C ILE A 65 20.47 -4.68 -3.38
N LEU A 66 21.01 -5.90 -3.48
CA LEU A 66 21.80 -6.51 -2.40
C LEU A 66 23.06 -5.70 -2.09
N SER A 67 23.81 -5.30 -3.11
CA SER A 67 25.02 -4.47 -2.94
C SER A 67 24.71 -3.11 -2.31
N TYR A 68 23.58 -2.48 -2.67
CA TYR A 68 23.14 -1.23 -2.02
C TYR A 68 22.78 -1.44 -0.55
N ALA A 69 22.07 -2.53 -0.23
CA ALA A 69 21.70 -2.86 1.14
C ALA A 69 22.94 -3.15 2.00
N GLU A 70 23.91 -3.89 1.49
CA GLU A 70 25.18 -4.19 2.18
C GLU A 70 25.95 -2.89 2.52
N LYS A 71 26.12 -1.99 1.56
CA LYS A 71 26.76 -0.69 1.79
C LYS A 71 26.04 0.15 2.82
N SER A 72 24.70 0.13 2.79
CA SER A 72 23.89 0.85 3.79
C SER A 72 24.13 0.28 5.19
N VAL A 73 24.22 -1.05 5.33
CA VAL A 73 24.51 -1.71 6.60
C VAL A 73 25.92 -1.39 7.09
N GLU A 74 26.93 -1.38 6.19
CA GLU A 74 28.30 -0.97 6.52
C GLU A 74 28.35 0.47 7.02
N GLU A 75 27.70 1.42 6.32
CA GLU A 75 27.62 2.83 6.74
C GLU A 75 26.88 3.03 8.08
N PHE A 76 25.90 2.19 8.38
CA PHE A 76 25.23 2.20 9.70
C PHE A 76 26.11 1.58 10.80
N SER A 77 26.95 0.60 10.47
CA SER A 77 27.88 -0.03 11.43
C SER A 77 29.10 0.84 11.74
N GLU A 78 29.60 1.62 10.77
CA GLU A 78 30.73 2.54 10.97
C GLU A 78 30.36 3.81 11.73
N LYS A 79 29.07 4.13 11.82
CA LYS A 79 28.53 5.28 12.57
C LYS A 79 27.99 4.94 13.97
N ALA A 80 27.98 3.67 14.36
CA ALA A 80 27.53 3.18 15.66
C ALA A 80 28.71 2.96 16.62
#